data_AF-A0A6B3FMP2-F1
#
_entry.id   AF-A0A6B3FMP2-F1
#
_cell.length_a   1.000
_cell.length_b   1.000
_cell.length_c   1.000
_cell.angle_alpha   90.00
_cell.angle_beta   90.00
_cell.angle_gamma   90.00
#
_symmetry.space_group_name_H-M   'P 1'
#
loop_
_entity.id
_entity.type
_entity.pdbx_description
1 polymer ?
#
loop_
_entity_poly.entity_id
_entity_poly.type
_entity_poly.pdbx_seq_one_letter_code
_entity_poly.pdbx_strand_id
1 'polypeptide(L)'
;CHPILFLRMMERVKAGAKLIVVDPRRNATAAKADLYLRIRPGTDLALLNGLLHLLVENGHTDPAFIAEHTEGWEQMPAFLRDYPPAVVAEITGIPEDDIRQAARWIGEAGEWMSCWTMGLNQSTHGTWNTNALINLHLATGAICRPGSGPFSLTGQPNAMGGREMGYMGPGLPGQRSVLSDEDRAFTE
;
A
#
# COMPACT_ATOMS: atom_id res chain seq x y z
N CYS A 1 -7.21 13.22 -8.04
CA CYS A 1 -6.25 14.18 -7.42
C CYS A 1 -5.03 14.43 -8.29
N HIS A 2 -4.56 13.46 -9.10
CA HIS A 2 -3.39 13.64 -9.98
C HIS A 2 -3.71 13.29 -11.45
N PRO A 3 -4.30 14.21 -12.25
CA PRO A 3 -4.79 13.90 -13.59
C PRO A 3 -3.72 13.35 -14.54
N ILE A 4 -2.51 13.90 -14.52
CA ILE A 4 -1.42 13.45 -15.41
C ILE A 4 -0.95 12.04 -15.05
N LEU A 5 -0.85 11.72 -13.75
CA LEU A 5 -0.55 10.36 -13.30
C LEU A 5 -1.65 9.39 -13.72
N PHE A 6 -2.92 9.80 -13.57
CA PHE A 6 -4.05 8.99 -13.98
C PHE A 6 -4.00 8.65 -15.48
N LEU A 7 -3.64 9.60 -16.35
CA LEU A 7 -3.47 9.33 -17.78
C LEU A 7 -2.41 8.25 -18.04
N ARG A 8 -1.24 8.34 -17.39
CA ARG A 8 -0.17 7.32 -17.50
C ARG A 8 -0.59 5.95 -16.97
N MET A 9 -1.30 5.93 -15.84
CA MET A 9 -1.87 4.70 -15.29
C MET A 9 -2.84 4.06 -16.30
N MET A 10 -3.70 4.87 -16.92
CA MET A 10 -4.65 4.35 -17.91
C MET A 10 -3.99 3.82 -19.19
N GLU A 11 -2.81 4.31 -19.58
CA GLU A 11 -2.02 3.69 -20.66
C GLU A 11 -1.58 2.27 -20.31
N ARG A 12 -1.22 2.02 -19.04
CA ARG A 12 -0.86 0.66 -18.57
C ARG A 12 -2.07 -0.26 -18.52
N VAL A 13 -3.22 0.25 -18.07
CA VAL A 13 -4.48 -0.52 -18.11
C VAL A 13 -4.87 -0.87 -19.54
N LYS A 14 -4.76 0.07 -20.49
CA LYS A 14 -4.97 -0.21 -21.92
C LYS A 14 -4.00 -1.26 -22.48
N ALA A 15 -2.79 -1.35 -21.93
CA ALA A 15 -1.79 -2.36 -22.28
C ALA A 15 -2.02 -3.71 -21.58
N GLY A 16 -3.06 -3.86 -20.76
CA GLY A 16 -3.47 -5.13 -20.14
C GLY A 16 -3.28 -5.21 -18.63
N ALA A 17 -2.74 -4.18 -17.98
CA ALA A 17 -2.64 -4.16 -16.52
C ALA A 17 -4.03 -4.13 -15.86
N LYS A 18 -4.19 -4.83 -14.74
CA LYS A 18 -5.43 -4.80 -13.94
C LYS A 18 -5.47 -3.60 -13.02
N LEU A 19 -6.61 -2.93 -12.98
CA LEU A 19 -6.87 -1.80 -12.08
C LEU A 19 -7.87 -2.21 -10.99
N ILE A 20 -7.36 -2.31 -9.75
CA ILE A 20 -8.18 -2.45 -8.55
C ILE A 20 -8.35 -1.08 -7.91
N VAL A 21 -9.59 -0.70 -7.57
CA VAL A 21 -9.88 0.55 -6.85
C VAL A 21 -10.60 0.23 -5.55
N VAL A 22 -9.99 0.60 -4.43
CA VAL A 22 -10.57 0.51 -3.09
C VAL A 22 -10.97 1.92 -2.65
N ASP A 23 -12.28 2.18 -2.57
CA ASP A 23 -12.82 3.47 -2.10
C ASP A 23 -14.26 3.26 -1.62
N PRO A 24 -14.71 3.86 -0.51
CA PRO A 24 -16.12 3.80 -0.11
C PRO A 24 -17.08 4.46 -1.13
N ARG A 25 -16.55 5.35 -1.97
CA ARG A 25 -17.28 6.11 -2.98
C ARG A 25 -16.87 5.68 -4.39
N ARG A 26 -17.87 5.54 -5.26
CA ARG A 26 -17.64 5.27 -6.68
C ARG A 26 -17.25 6.55 -7.41
N ASN A 27 -15.95 6.84 -7.44
CA ASN A 27 -15.38 8.01 -8.09
C ASN A 27 -15.02 7.74 -9.58
N ALA A 28 -14.45 8.73 -10.28
CA ALA A 28 -14.09 8.61 -11.70
C ALA A 28 -13.01 7.54 -11.97
N THR A 29 -12.12 7.29 -11.02
CA THR A 29 -11.12 6.20 -11.11
C THR A 29 -11.80 4.84 -10.95
N ALA A 30 -12.71 4.71 -9.99
CA ALA A 30 -13.52 3.50 -9.79
C ALA A 30 -14.38 3.15 -11.02
N ALA A 31 -14.85 4.16 -11.76
CA ALA A 31 -15.59 3.94 -13.02
C ALA A 31 -14.73 3.34 -14.16
N LYS A 32 -13.41 3.26 -13.99
CA LYS A 32 -12.45 2.67 -14.93
C LYS A 32 -11.79 1.39 -14.40
N ALA A 33 -12.12 0.97 -13.18
CA ALA A 33 -11.51 -0.19 -12.54
C ALA A 33 -11.98 -1.50 -13.18
N ASP A 34 -11.07 -2.47 -13.28
CA ASP A 34 -11.43 -3.87 -13.55
C ASP A 34 -12.14 -4.47 -12.33
N LEU A 35 -11.75 -4.06 -11.12
CA LEU A 35 -12.35 -4.46 -9.85
C LEU A 35 -12.50 -3.25 -8.93
N TYR A 36 -13.74 -2.95 -8.54
CA TYR A 36 -14.04 -1.89 -7.59
C TYR A 36 -14.49 -2.48 -6.26
N LEU A 37 -13.67 -2.28 -5.23
CA LEU A 37 -13.92 -2.74 -3.87
C LEU A 37 -14.50 -1.59 -3.05
N ARG A 38 -15.82 -1.61 -2.87
CA ARG A 38 -16.52 -0.62 -2.05
C ARG A 38 -16.35 -0.94 -0.58
N ILE A 39 -15.23 -0.49 -0.02
CA ILE A 39 -14.88 -0.75 1.39
C ILE A 39 -15.75 0.07 2.36
N ARG A 40 -16.09 -0.52 3.50
CA ARG A 40 -16.64 0.19 4.66
C ARG A 40 -15.57 1.14 5.23
N PRO A 41 -15.86 2.43 5.44
CA PRO A 41 -14.85 3.38 5.94
C PRO A 41 -14.17 2.91 7.23
N GLY A 42 -12.85 3.01 7.29
CA GLY A 42 -12.05 2.67 8.47
C GLY A 42 -11.73 1.18 8.64
N THR A 43 -12.00 0.34 7.64
CA THR A 43 -11.78 -1.11 7.69
C THR A 43 -10.60 -1.59 6.83
N ASP A 44 -9.75 -0.65 6.41
CA ASP A 44 -8.61 -0.89 5.51
C ASP A 44 -7.63 -1.95 6.07
N LEU A 45 -7.32 -1.93 7.36
CA LEU A 45 -6.47 -2.97 7.99
C LEU A 45 -7.02 -4.38 7.79
N ALA A 46 -8.34 -4.56 7.92
CA ALA A 46 -8.96 -5.88 7.74
C ALA A 46 -8.80 -6.35 6.30
N LEU A 47 -9.01 -5.46 5.32
CA LEU A 47 -8.79 -5.78 3.91
C LEU A 47 -7.32 -6.12 3.65
N LEU A 48 -6.37 -5.29 4.09
CA LEU A 48 -4.95 -5.46 3.81
C LEU A 48 -4.40 -6.75 4.44
N ASN A 49 -4.77 -7.05 5.69
CA ASN A 49 -4.38 -8.30 6.34
C ASN A 49 -5.08 -9.51 5.71
N GLY A 50 -6.33 -9.36 5.26
CA GLY A 50 -7.05 -10.40 4.52
C GLY A 50 -6.43 -10.72 3.17
N LEU A 51 -5.96 -9.71 2.44
CA LEU A 51 -5.20 -9.90 1.21
C LEU A 51 -3.88 -10.62 1.49
N LEU A 52 -3.17 -10.24 2.55
CA LEU A 52 -1.92 -10.91 2.94
C LEU A 52 -2.17 -12.37 3.33
N HIS A 53 -3.24 -12.65 4.08
CA HIS A 53 -3.67 -14.01 4.41
C HIS A 53 -3.82 -14.87 3.15
N LEU A 54 -4.55 -14.36 2.16
CA LEU A 54 -4.77 -15.06 0.89
C LEU A 54 -3.49 -15.21 0.05
N LEU A 55 -2.60 -14.22 0.07
CA LEU A 55 -1.30 -14.34 -0.62
C LEU A 55 -0.43 -15.43 0.00
N VAL A 56 -0.44 -15.58 1.32
CA VAL A 56 0.23 -16.69 2.02
C VAL A 56 -0.44 -18.02 1.69
N GLU A 57 -1.77 -18.11 1.80
CA GLU A 57 -2.55 -19.32 1.52
C GLU A 57 -2.31 -19.84 0.09
N ASN A 58 -2.25 -18.93 -0.88
CA ASN A 58 -2.07 -19.27 -2.29
C ASN A 58 -0.60 -19.47 -2.71
N GLY A 59 0.37 -19.34 -1.78
CA GLY A 59 1.79 -19.48 -2.10
C GLY A 59 2.35 -18.36 -2.98
N HIS A 60 1.76 -17.15 -2.94
CA HIS A 60 2.18 -15.97 -3.71
C HIS A 60 3.12 -15.06 -2.93
N THR A 61 3.85 -15.61 -1.97
CA THR A 61 4.91 -14.88 -1.25
C THR A 61 6.26 -15.13 -1.92
N ASP A 62 7.25 -14.29 -1.61
CA ASP A 62 8.65 -14.49 -1.94
C ASP A 62 9.45 -14.84 -0.67
N PRO A 63 9.57 -16.15 -0.32
CA PRO A 63 10.22 -16.55 0.92
C PRO A 63 11.70 -16.16 1.00
N ALA A 64 12.38 -16.07 -0.14
CA ALA A 64 13.79 -15.68 -0.19
C ALA A 64 13.94 -14.19 0.14
N PHE A 65 13.14 -13.34 -0.52
CA PHE A 65 13.11 -11.91 -0.22
C PHE A 65 12.72 -11.63 1.23
N ILE A 66 11.69 -12.31 1.73
CA ILE A 66 11.25 -12.19 3.12
C ILE A 66 12.39 -12.53 4.09
N ALA A 67 13.07 -13.65 3.87
CA ALA A 67 14.15 -14.09 4.76
C ALA A 67 15.38 -13.17 4.74
N GLU A 68 15.68 -12.53 3.60
CA GLU A 68 16.87 -11.70 3.44
C GLU A 68 16.65 -10.23 3.82
N HIS A 69 15.42 -9.72 3.66
CA HIS A 69 15.15 -8.28 3.68
C HIS A 69 14.02 -7.85 4.62
N THR A 70 13.49 -8.75 5.44
CA THR A 70 12.42 -8.43 6.39
C THR A 70 12.70 -8.99 7.78
N GLU A 71 12.01 -8.45 8.78
CA GLU A 71 12.04 -8.92 10.17
C GLU A 71 10.60 -9.12 10.66
N GLY A 72 10.40 -10.03 11.63
CA GLY A 72 9.09 -10.25 12.26
C GLY A 72 8.12 -11.13 11.47
N TRP A 73 8.55 -11.72 10.35
CA TRP A 73 7.70 -12.59 9.53
C TRP A 73 7.23 -13.84 10.27
N GLU A 74 8.02 -14.36 11.21
CA GLU A 74 7.71 -15.57 11.99
C GLU A 74 6.39 -15.44 12.78
N GLN A 75 5.99 -14.23 13.13
CA GLN A 75 4.74 -13.93 13.85
C GLN A 75 3.55 -13.79 12.88
N MET A 76 3.82 -13.50 11.60
CA MET A 76 2.80 -13.14 10.62
C MET A 76 1.80 -14.28 10.34
N PRO A 77 2.21 -15.54 10.08
CA PRO A 77 1.25 -16.62 9.82
C PRO A 77 0.25 -16.85 10.96
N ALA A 78 0.68 -16.70 12.22
CA ALA A 78 -0.21 -16.85 13.37
C ALA A 78 -1.22 -15.70 13.43
N PHE A 79 -0.76 -14.46 13.27
CA PHE A 79 -1.60 -13.26 13.23
C PHE A 79 -2.62 -13.30 12.09
N LEU A 80 -2.23 -13.76 10.90
CA LEU A 80 -3.10 -13.81 9.74
C LEU A 80 -4.28 -14.78 9.88
N ARG A 81 -4.22 -15.75 10.81
CA ARG A 81 -5.35 -16.68 11.05
C ARG A 81 -6.63 -15.98 11.50
N ASP A 82 -6.51 -14.75 12.02
CA ASP A 82 -7.66 -13.93 12.43
C ASP A 82 -8.33 -13.19 11.26
N TYR A 83 -7.79 -13.31 10.04
CA TYR A 83 -8.28 -12.62 8.84
C TYR A 83 -8.71 -13.57 7.70
N PRO A 84 -9.50 -14.63 7.95
CA PRO A 84 -10.00 -15.45 6.87
C PRO A 84 -10.97 -14.63 5.97
N PRO A 85 -11.09 -14.94 4.68
CA PRO A 85 -11.84 -14.12 3.72
C PRO A 85 -13.29 -13.83 4.11
N ALA A 86 -13.99 -14.79 4.72
CA ALA A 86 -15.36 -14.61 5.21
C ALA A 86 -15.46 -13.54 6.32
N VAL A 87 -14.52 -13.52 7.26
CA VAL A 87 -14.46 -12.51 8.34
C VAL A 87 -14.11 -11.14 7.76
N VAL A 88 -13.16 -11.11 6.83
CA VAL A 88 -12.77 -9.87 6.15
C VAL A 88 -13.94 -9.30 5.35
N ALA A 89 -14.71 -10.14 4.67
CA ALA A 89 -15.91 -9.73 3.95
C ALA A 89 -16.95 -9.11 4.89
N GLU A 90 -17.19 -9.70 6.06
CA GLU A 90 -18.11 -9.16 7.07
C GLU A 90 -17.66 -7.78 7.60
N ILE A 91 -16.38 -7.64 7.93
CA ILE A 91 -15.79 -6.41 8.48
C ILE A 91 -15.78 -5.31 7.42
N THR A 92 -15.36 -5.62 6.19
CA THR A 92 -15.17 -4.63 5.12
C THR A 92 -16.43 -4.34 4.33
N GLY A 93 -17.41 -5.24 4.35
CA GLY A 93 -18.59 -5.18 3.49
C GLY A 93 -18.31 -5.51 2.02
N ILE A 94 -17.10 -6.00 1.69
CA ILE A 94 -16.71 -6.41 0.33
C ILE A 94 -17.09 -7.89 0.15
N PRO A 95 -17.67 -8.31 -0.99
CA PRO A 95 -17.92 -9.72 -1.27
C PRO A 95 -16.65 -10.56 -1.17
N GLU A 96 -16.75 -11.76 -0.60
CA GLU A 96 -15.60 -12.66 -0.43
C GLU A 96 -14.89 -12.96 -1.76
N ASP A 97 -15.67 -13.23 -2.81
CA ASP A 97 -15.15 -13.51 -4.15
C ASP A 97 -14.29 -12.36 -4.70
N ASP A 98 -14.68 -11.12 -4.43
CA ASP A 98 -13.94 -9.93 -4.85
C ASP A 98 -12.61 -9.79 -4.08
N ILE A 99 -12.58 -10.13 -2.79
CA ILE A 99 -11.36 -10.14 -1.98
C ILE A 99 -10.39 -11.22 -2.51
N ARG A 100 -10.90 -12.42 -2.77
CA ARG A 100 -10.14 -13.51 -3.38
C ARG A 100 -9.62 -13.15 -4.78
N GLN A 101 -10.46 -12.47 -5.56
CA GLN A 101 -10.08 -11.98 -6.89
C GLN A 101 -8.94 -10.96 -6.82
N ALA A 102 -9.00 -10.02 -5.89
CA ALA A 102 -7.96 -9.04 -5.68
C ALA A 102 -6.64 -9.70 -5.27
N ALA A 103 -6.67 -10.61 -4.29
CA ALA A 103 -5.47 -11.35 -3.85
C ALA A 103 -4.85 -12.17 -4.99
N ARG A 104 -5.68 -12.85 -5.80
CA ARG A 104 -5.21 -13.60 -6.97
C ARG A 104 -4.53 -12.71 -8.00
N TRP A 105 -5.16 -11.59 -8.37
CA TRP A 105 -4.56 -10.66 -9.32
C TRP A 105 -3.25 -10.04 -8.82
N ILE A 106 -3.15 -9.75 -7.52
CA ILE A 106 -1.90 -9.26 -6.91
C ILE A 106 -0.82 -10.35 -7.00
N GLY A 107 -1.13 -11.59 -6.58
CA GLY A 107 -0.18 -12.69 -6.57
C GLY A 107 0.31 -13.15 -7.94
N GLU A 108 -0.52 -12.98 -8.99
CA GLU A 108 -0.20 -13.36 -10.37
C GLU A 108 0.45 -12.23 -11.20
N ALA A 109 0.45 -10.98 -10.72
CA ALA A 109 0.85 -9.82 -11.53
C ALA A 109 2.33 -9.78 -11.93
N GLY A 110 3.21 -10.44 -11.16
CA GLY A 110 4.67 -10.33 -11.26
C GLY A 110 5.20 -8.96 -10.80
N GLU A 111 4.71 -7.87 -11.43
CA GLU A 111 4.97 -6.49 -11.04
C GLU A 111 3.66 -5.77 -10.70
N TRP A 112 3.60 -5.14 -9.52
CA TRP A 112 2.42 -4.39 -9.11
C TRP A 112 2.77 -3.20 -8.22
N MET A 113 1.97 -2.15 -8.36
CA MET A 113 2.13 -0.92 -7.58
C MET A 113 0.83 -0.59 -6.85
N SER A 114 0.97 -0.05 -5.63
CA SER A 114 -0.14 0.57 -4.92
C SER A 114 -0.01 2.08 -4.95
N CYS A 115 -1.12 2.79 -5.12
CA CYS A 115 -1.15 4.26 -5.09
C CYS A 115 -2.16 4.72 -4.05
N TRP A 116 -1.76 5.59 -3.11
CA TRP A 116 -2.68 6.19 -2.14
C TRP A 116 -2.35 7.65 -1.86
N THR A 117 -3.29 8.36 -1.24
CA THR A 117 -3.13 9.77 -0.83
C THR A 117 -3.64 9.97 0.60
N MET A 118 -4.42 11.02 0.84
CA MET A 118 -4.97 11.40 2.14
C MET A 118 -5.94 10.36 2.71
N GLY A 119 -6.67 9.63 1.87
CA GLY A 119 -7.69 8.67 2.33
C GLY A 119 -7.15 7.65 3.33
N LEU A 120 -5.97 7.08 3.03
CA LEU A 120 -5.29 6.14 3.94
C LEU A 120 -4.55 6.88 5.07
N ASN A 121 -3.89 7.99 4.73
CA ASN A 121 -2.94 8.68 5.62
C ASN A 121 -3.60 9.50 6.75
N GLN A 122 -4.84 9.97 6.60
CA GLN A 122 -5.51 10.86 7.56
C GLN A 122 -6.40 10.13 8.58
N SER A 123 -6.32 8.80 8.62
CA SER A 123 -6.94 7.98 9.67
C SER A 123 -6.10 8.02 10.96
N THR A 124 -6.73 7.82 12.11
CA THR A 124 -6.02 7.55 13.38
C THR A 124 -5.16 6.29 13.31
N HIS A 125 -5.47 5.39 12.38
CA HIS A 125 -4.70 4.18 12.07
C HIS A 125 -3.83 4.35 10.81
N GLY A 126 -3.60 5.57 10.31
CA GLY A 126 -2.94 5.82 9.02
C GLY A 126 -1.54 5.21 8.90
N THR A 127 -0.75 5.26 9.98
CA THR A 127 0.56 4.60 10.05
C THR A 127 0.44 3.09 9.87
N TRP A 128 -0.50 2.47 10.60
CA TRP A 128 -0.71 1.02 10.54
C TRP A 128 -1.26 0.57 9.20
N ASN A 129 -2.19 1.33 8.61
CA ASN A 129 -2.68 1.08 7.26
C ASN A 129 -1.54 1.10 6.22
N THR A 130 -0.66 2.09 6.32
CA THR A 130 0.49 2.21 5.42
C THR A 130 1.46 1.06 5.60
N ASN A 131 1.75 0.66 6.84
CA ASN A 131 2.58 -0.51 7.13
C ASN A 131 1.96 -1.80 6.57
N ALA A 132 0.66 -2.03 6.77
CA ALA A 132 -0.02 -3.21 6.25
C ALA A 132 -0.01 -3.26 4.70
N LEU A 133 -0.13 -2.12 4.03
CA LEU A 133 0.00 -2.04 2.58
C LEU A 133 1.44 -2.33 2.11
N ILE A 134 2.44 -1.79 2.82
CA ILE A 134 3.85 -2.08 2.54
C ILE A 134 4.16 -3.56 2.78
N ASN A 135 3.58 -4.18 3.80
CA ASN A 135 3.75 -5.61 4.08
C ASN A 135 3.32 -6.49 2.91
N LEU A 136 2.29 -6.11 2.15
CA LEU A 136 1.93 -6.82 0.92
C LEU A 136 3.09 -6.79 -0.09
N HIS A 137 3.69 -5.62 -0.32
CA HIS A 137 4.82 -5.48 -1.24
C HIS A 137 6.06 -6.26 -0.77
N LEU A 138 6.36 -6.21 0.54
CA LEU A 138 7.46 -6.96 1.13
C LEU A 138 7.23 -8.48 1.05
N ALA A 139 6.01 -8.93 1.34
CA ALA A 139 5.65 -10.34 1.29
C ALA A 139 5.74 -10.92 -0.13
N THR A 140 5.44 -10.13 -1.16
CA THR A 140 5.50 -10.56 -2.57
C THR A 140 6.82 -10.21 -3.27
N GLY A 141 7.80 -9.62 -2.56
CA GLY A 141 9.04 -9.10 -3.19
C GLY A 141 8.82 -7.99 -4.23
N ALA A 142 7.64 -7.37 -4.26
CA ALA A 142 7.23 -6.38 -5.25
C ALA A 142 7.63 -4.96 -4.82
N ILE A 143 8.93 -4.75 -4.61
CA ILE A 143 9.53 -3.48 -4.21
C ILE A 143 10.93 -3.33 -4.86
N CYS A 144 11.40 -2.10 -5.05
CA CYS A 144 12.71 -1.80 -5.65
C CYS A 144 12.94 -2.36 -7.06
N ARG A 145 11.87 -2.66 -7.80
CA ARG A 145 11.91 -3.10 -9.21
C ARG A 145 11.02 -2.22 -10.08
N PRO A 146 11.36 -1.98 -11.36
CA PRO A 146 10.52 -1.17 -12.25
C PRO A 146 9.09 -1.71 -12.37
N GLY A 147 8.09 -0.87 -12.07
CA GLY A 147 6.68 -1.28 -12.09
C GLY A 147 6.16 -1.84 -10.76
N SER A 148 7.04 -1.98 -9.77
CA SER A 148 6.72 -2.44 -8.44
C SER A 148 6.82 -1.36 -7.38
N GLY A 149 5.96 -1.47 -6.37
CA GLY A 149 6.18 -0.83 -5.08
C GLY A 149 5.06 0.08 -4.59
N PRO A 150 5.13 0.43 -3.30
CA PRO A 150 4.17 1.31 -2.66
C PRO A 150 4.45 2.77 -3.04
N PHE A 151 3.43 3.47 -3.54
CA PHE A 151 3.55 4.85 -4.03
C PHE A 151 2.58 5.82 -3.33
N SER A 152 3.05 6.43 -2.23
CA SER A 152 2.34 7.50 -1.53
C SER A 152 2.36 8.80 -2.34
N LEU A 153 1.22 9.20 -2.86
CA LEU A 153 1.06 10.41 -3.66
C LEU A 153 0.89 11.65 -2.78
N THR A 154 1.78 12.64 -2.94
CA THR A 154 1.69 13.92 -2.25
C THR A 154 0.78 14.92 -2.98
N GLY A 155 0.08 15.77 -2.23
CA GLY A 155 -0.88 16.73 -2.79
C GLY A 155 -0.23 17.94 -3.46
N GLN A 156 0.51 18.74 -2.68
CA GLN A 156 1.11 19.98 -3.16
C GLN A 156 2.35 19.73 -4.03
N PRO A 157 2.62 20.57 -5.05
CA PRO A 157 3.72 20.37 -6.00
C PRO A 157 5.10 20.22 -5.34
N ASN A 158 5.35 20.92 -4.23
CA ASN A 158 6.62 20.89 -3.51
C ASN A 158 6.49 20.35 -2.08
N ALA A 159 5.48 19.51 -1.81
CA ALA A 159 5.32 18.90 -0.50
C ALA A 159 6.55 18.07 -0.09
N MET A 160 7.11 17.28 -1.02
CA MET A 160 8.32 16.51 -0.78
C MET A 160 9.55 17.39 -0.60
N GLY A 161 9.76 18.40 -1.45
CA GLY A 161 10.89 19.32 -1.29
C GLY A 161 10.85 20.08 0.03
N GLY A 162 9.66 20.45 0.53
CA GLY A 162 9.53 21.01 1.88
C GLY A 162 10.02 20.05 2.97
N ARG A 163 9.68 18.77 2.88
CA ARG A 163 10.15 17.73 3.83
C ARG A 163 11.66 17.52 3.72
N GLU A 164 12.18 17.48 2.49
CA GLU A 164 13.61 17.36 2.23
C GLU A 164 14.41 18.54 2.80
N MET A 165 13.80 19.73 2.89
CA MET A 165 14.43 20.93 3.47
C MET A 165 14.21 21.07 4.98
N GLY A 166 13.64 20.06 5.66
CA GLY A 166 13.48 20.06 7.12
C GLY A 166 12.26 20.84 7.64
N TYR A 167 11.30 21.21 6.79
CA TYR A 167 10.13 22.01 7.19
C TYR A 167 9.16 21.31 8.19
N MET A 168 9.37 20.04 8.55
CA MET A 168 8.51 19.29 9.46
C MET A 168 9.18 19.04 10.82
N GLY A 169 8.58 19.53 11.90
CA GLY A 169 8.95 19.17 13.28
C GLY A 169 10.44 19.38 13.58
N PRO A 170 11.14 18.37 14.15
CA PRO A 170 12.58 18.44 14.40
C PRO A 170 13.45 18.25 13.13
N GLY A 171 12.91 18.46 11.93
CA GLY A 171 13.60 18.18 10.68
C GLY A 171 14.73 19.17 10.36
N LEU A 172 15.81 18.63 9.79
CA LEU A 172 16.89 19.36 9.12
C LEU A 172 16.96 18.92 7.64
N PRO A 173 17.61 19.70 6.75
CA PRO A 173 17.77 19.33 5.35
C PRO A 173 18.37 17.93 5.15
N GLY A 174 17.85 17.19 4.17
CA GLY A 174 18.29 15.84 3.83
C GLY A 174 17.77 14.74 4.77
N GLN A 175 16.56 14.89 5.30
CA GLN A 175 15.93 13.95 6.25
C GLN A 175 16.70 13.77 7.57
N ARG A 176 17.43 14.81 7.99
CA ARG A 176 18.17 14.86 9.25
C ARG A 176 17.28 15.36 10.39
N SER A 177 17.74 15.21 11.63
CA SER A 177 17.01 15.58 12.83
C SER A 177 17.82 16.50 13.75
N VAL A 178 17.22 17.60 14.22
CA VAL A 178 17.83 18.45 15.26
C VAL A 178 18.06 17.70 16.58
N LEU A 179 17.40 16.56 16.78
CA LEU A 179 17.60 15.73 17.98
C LEU A 179 18.89 14.89 17.93
N SER A 180 19.54 14.79 16.77
CA SER A 180 20.81 14.07 16.59
C SER A 180 21.99 15.05 16.60
N ASP A 181 22.95 14.82 17.49
CA ASP A 181 24.15 15.65 17.60
C ASP A 181 24.99 15.60 16.31
N GLU A 182 25.09 14.42 15.69
CA GLU A 182 25.80 14.21 14.42
C GLU A 182 25.12 14.98 13.27
N ASP A 183 23.79 14.94 13.21
CA ASP A 183 23.02 15.65 12.17
C ASP A 183 23.17 17.16 12.30
N ARG A 184 23.19 17.68 13.53
CA ARG A 184 23.43 19.11 13.79
C ARG A 184 24.84 19.51 13.34
N ALA A 185 25.86 18.76 13.75
CA ALA A 185 27.25 19.04 13.38
C ALA A 185 27.51 18.95 11.87
N PHE A 186 26.80 18.08 11.14
CA PHE A 186 26.89 18.02 9.68
C PHE A 186 26.28 19.25 8.99
N THR A 187 25.21 19.80 9.57
CA THR A 187 24.38 20.83 8.94
C THR A 187 24.87 22.26 9.24
N GLU A 188 25.55 22.47 10.38
CA GLU A 188 26.21 23.72 10.78
C GLU A 188 27.57 23.94 10.10
#